data_AF-A0A7S2R843-F1
#
_entry.id   AF-A0A7S2R843-F1
#
_cell.length_a   1.000
_cell.length_b   1.000
_cell.length_c   1.000
_cell.angle_alpha   90.00
_cell.angle_beta   90.00
_cell.angle_gamma   90.00
#
_symmetry.space_group_name_H-M   'P 1'
#
loop_
_entity.id
_entity.type
_entity.pdbx_description
1 polymer ?
#
loop_
_entity_poly.entity_id
_entity_poly.type
_entity_poly.pdbx_seq_one_letter_code
_entity_poly.pdbx_strand_id
1 'polypeptide(L)'
;VNECPEEKLDWYNLPPNTSIADIQFRKYQPPKNNNTETEYIDHPNNLNFLYAILTHEAPYSTIRLVEALYEPGHIFVIHVDAKEQFEPTFQTLKKYFSNKTYVHLLPHPYRVKVNWGGFSMVNAT
;
A
#
# COMPACT_ATOMS: atom_id res chain seq x y z
N VAL A 1 11.47 25.54 -6.88
CA VAL A 1 11.16 25.97 -5.50
C VAL A 1 9.86 25.28 -5.15
N ASN A 2 9.83 24.41 -4.14
CA ASN A 2 8.59 23.74 -3.71
C ASN A 2 7.79 24.74 -2.88
N GLU A 3 7.00 25.58 -3.56
CA GLU A 3 6.09 26.50 -2.90
C GLU A 3 4.70 25.86 -2.86
N CYS A 4 4.05 25.91 -1.69
CA CYS A 4 2.67 25.48 -1.56
C CYS A 4 1.80 26.44 -2.38
N PRO A 5 1.00 25.96 -3.35
CA PRO A 5 0.17 26.83 -4.19
C PRO A 5 -1.02 27.44 -3.44
N GLU A 6 -1.17 27.16 -2.15
CA GLU A 6 -2.26 27.69 -1.35
C GLU A 6 -2.13 29.17 -1.06
N GLU A 7 -3.25 29.87 -1.19
CA GLU A 7 -3.37 31.28 -0.86
C GLU A 7 -3.15 31.49 0.65
N LYS A 8 -2.29 32.44 1.00
CA LYS A 8 -2.03 32.80 2.40
C LYS A 8 -3.23 33.59 2.92
N LEU A 9 -4.02 32.97 3.80
CA LEU A 9 -5.16 33.63 4.45
C LEU A 9 -4.69 34.42 5.68
N ASP A 10 -5.18 35.66 5.80
CA ASP A 10 -4.98 36.49 6.99
C ASP A 10 -5.99 36.11 8.08
N TRP A 11 -5.50 35.52 9.17
CA TRP A 11 -6.31 35.08 10.31
C TRP A 11 -7.14 36.19 10.97
N TYR A 12 -6.74 37.46 10.81
CA TYR A 12 -7.42 38.61 11.40
C TYR A 12 -8.43 39.27 10.44
N ASN A 13 -8.44 38.87 9.17
CA ASN A 13 -9.29 39.46 8.14
C ASN A 13 -9.79 38.39 7.17
N LEU A 14 -10.56 37.45 7.69
CA LEU A 14 -11.12 36.35 6.92
C LEU A 14 -12.18 36.84 5.92
N PRO A 15 -12.32 36.18 4.75
CA PRO A 15 -13.40 36.46 3.82
C PRO A 15 -14.79 36.36 4.50
N PRO A 16 -15.78 37.12 4.03
CA PRO A 16 -17.15 37.00 4.54
C PRO A 16 -17.65 35.55 4.42
N ASN A 17 -18.27 35.05 5.48
CA ASN A 17 -18.76 33.66 5.62
C ASN A 17 -17.68 32.55 5.74
N THR A 18 -16.41 32.89 6.01
CA THR A 18 -15.36 31.91 6.33
C THR A 18 -15.05 31.95 7.83
N SER A 19 -15.17 30.82 8.53
CA SER A 19 -14.77 30.70 9.93
C SER A 19 -13.34 30.16 10.07
N ILE A 20 -12.74 30.37 11.24
CA ILE A 20 -11.44 29.76 11.61
C ILE A 20 -11.51 28.22 11.53
N ALA A 21 -12.65 27.64 11.88
CA ALA A 21 -12.87 26.19 11.82
C ALA A 21 -12.79 25.66 10.38
N ASP A 22 -13.31 26.42 9.40
CA ASP A 22 -13.24 26.04 7.99
C ASP A 22 -11.79 25.97 7.48
N ILE A 23 -10.88 26.74 8.09
CA ILE A 23 -9.45 26.76 7.75
C ILE A 23 -8.68 25.68 8.51
N GLN A 24 -8.93 25.51 9.81
CA GLN A 24 -8.24 24.52 10.64
C GLN A 24 -8.60 23.08 10.28
N PHE A 25 -9.87 22.83 9.90
CA PHE A 25 -10.36 21.50 9.55
C PHE A 25 -10.39 21.24 8.06
N ARG A 26 -9.81 22.14 7.25
CA ARG A 26 -9.72 21.90 5.80
C ARG A 26 -8.92 20.63 5.54
N LYS A 27 -9.48 19.73 4.75
CA LYS A 27 -8.71 18.64 4.16
C LYS A 27 -7.94 19.23 2.99
N TYR A 28 -6.62 19.17 3.06
CA TYR A 28 -5.79 19.53 1.92
C TYR A 28 -6.22 18.69 0.72
N GLN A 29 -6.62 19.36 -0.35
CA GLN A 29 -6.88 18.75 -1.65
C GLN A 29 -6.20 19.64 -2.68
N PRO A 30 -5.21 19.13 -3.43
CA PRO A 30 -4.58 19.95 -4.44
C PRO A 30 -5.60 20.39 -5.51
N PRO A 31 -5.32 21.46 -6.27
CA PRO A 31 -6.22 21.92 -7.32
C PRO A 31 -6.41 20.86 -8.42
N LYS A 32 -7.65 20.66 -8.91
CA LYS A 32 -7.98 19.80 -10.07
C LYS A 32 -7.90 20.55 -11.40
N ASN A 33 -6.95 21.48 -11.56
CA ASN A 33 -6.83 22.29 -12.77
C ASN A 33 -6.00 21.56 -13.84
N ASN A 34 -6.38 21.75 -15.12
CA ASN A 34 -5.74 21.09 -16.28
C ASN A 34 -4.24 21.41 -16.48
N ASN A 35 -3.67 22.29 -15.66
CA ASN A 35 -2.30 22.79 -15.76
C ASN A 35 -1.40 22.32 -14.60
N THR A 36 -1.87 21.43 -13.71
CA THR A 36 -1.03 20.83 -12.67
C THR A 36 -0.55 19.44 -13.09
N GLU A 37 0.67 19.08 -12.67
CA GLU A 37 1.26 17.74 -12.83
C GLU A 37 0.54 16.65 -12.03
N THR A 38 -0.63 16.95 -11.45
CA THR A 38 -1.33 16.06 -10.51
C THR A 38 -2.48 15.35 -11.20
N GLU A 39 -2.30 14.05 -11.45
CA GLU A 39 -3.36 13.18 -11.93
C GLU A 39 -4.24 12.73 -10.76
N TYR A 40 -5.55 12.96 -10.86
CA TYR A 40 -6.53 12.49 -9.88
C TYR A 40 -7.15 11.18 -10.32
N ILE A 41 -7.31 10.27 -9.37
CA ILE A 41 -8.09 9.04 -9.58
C ILE A 41 -9.53 9.34 -9.20
N ASP A 42 -10.35 9.71 -10.19
CA ASP A 42 -11.73 10.16 -9.96
C ASP A 42 -12.73 9.02 -9.73
N HIS A 43 -12.42 7.82 -10.20
CA HIS A 43 -13.25 6.63 -10.03
C HIS A 43 -12.53 5.59 -9.17
N PRO A 44 -13.15 5.07 -8.10
CA PRO A 44 -12.56 4.01 -7.28
C PRO A 44 -12.12 2.79 -8.10
N ASN A 45 -12.83 2.48 -9.17
CA ASN A 45 -12.51 1.36 -10.07
C ASN A 45 -11.18 1.52 -10.83
N ASN A 46 -10.59 2.72 -10.82
CA ASN A 46 -9.29 2.98 -11.44
C ASN A 46 -8.15 2.78 -10.42
N LEU A 47 -8.45 2.48 -9.16
CA LEU A 47 -7.44 2.18 -8.14
C LEU A 47 -6.94 0.76 -8.31
N ASN A 48 -5.63 0.62 -8.53
CA ASN A 48 -4.94 -0.64 -8.46
C ASN A 48 -4.09 -0.68 -7.20
N PHE A 49 -4.27 -1.71 -6.38
CA PHE A 49 -3.48 -1.90 -5.17
C PHE A 49 -2.31 -2.85 -5.41
N LEU A 50 -1.17 -2.51 -4.82
CA LEU A 50 -0.08 -3.44 -4.58
C LEU A 50 -0.10 -3.82 -3.11
N TYR A 51 -0.37 -5.09 -2.83
CA TYR A 51 -0.37 -5.64 -1.48
C TYR A 51 0.99 -6.29 -1.18
N ALA A 52 1.70 -5.78 -0.17
CA ALA A 52 2.82 -6.47 0.43
C ALA A 52 2.32 -7.32 1.61
N ILE A 53 2.39 -8.65 1.49
CA ILE A 53 1.93 -9.60 2.50
C ILE A 53 3.14 -10.30 3.12
N LEU A 54 3.29 -10.15 4.43
CA LEU A 54 4.27 -10.90 5.22
C LEU A 54 3.55 -12.08 5.88
N THR A 55 4.08 -13.29 5.67
CA THR A 55 3.53 -14.52 6.23
C THR A 55 4.64 -15.45 6.71
N HIS A 56 4.29 -16.44 7.52
CA HIS A 56 5.24 -17.44 8.02
C HIS A 56 4.60 -18.83 7.95
N GLU A 57 3.48 -19.04 8.65
CA GLU A 57 2.76 -20.32 8.70
C GLU A 57 1.38 -20.25 8.02
N ALA A 58 0.69 -21.39 7.99
CA ALA A 58 -0.69 -21.53 7.50
C ALA A 58 -0.90 -21.04 6.04
N PRO A 59 -0.31 -21.72 5.03
CA PRO A 59 -0.39 -21.29 3.63
C PRO A 59 -1.83 -21.12 3.11
N TYR A 60 -2.77 -21.96 3.56
CA TYR A 60 -4.17 -21.87 3.13
C TYR A 60 -4.87 -20.59 3.61
N SER A 61 -4.45 -20.02 4.74
CA SER A 61 -4.96 -18.73 5.20
C SER A 61 -4.48 -17.61 4.28
N THR A 62 -3.20 -17.62 3.89
CA THR A 62 -2.63 -16.67 2.92
C THR A 62 -3.31 -16.81 1.56
N ILE A 63 -3.57 -18.04 1.09
CA ILE A 63 -4.31 -18.29 -0.15
C ILE A 63 -5.69 -17.65 -0.07
N ARG A 64 -6.47 -17.97 0.97
CA ARG A 64 -7.81 -17.44 1.15
C ARG A 64 -7.83 -15.91 1.24
N LEU A 65 -6.84 -15.31 1.88
CA LEU A 65 -6.69 -13.85 1.97
C LEU A 65 -6.48 -13.23 0.58
N VAL A 66 -5.53 -13.76 -0.20
CA VAL A 66 -5.26 -13.26 -1.56
C VAL A 66 -6.49 -13.40 -2.45
N GLU A 67 -7.17 -14.54 -2.40
CA GLU A 67 -8.39 -14.77 -3.19
C GLU A 67 -9.55 -13.86 -2.79
N ALA A 68 -9.67 -13.52 -1.51
CA ALA A 68 -10.70 -12.60 -1.03
C ALA A 68 -10.43 -11.13 -1.43
N LEU A 69 -9.17 -10.75 -1.61
CA LEU A 69 -8.75 -9.40 -1.96
C LEU A 69 -8.54 -9.19 -3.47
N TYR A 70 -8.53 -10.25 -4.27
CA TYR A 70 -8.17 -10.13 -5.68
C TYR A 70 -9.28 -9.48 -6.50
N GLU A 71 -8.93 -8.35 -7.12
CA GLU A 71 -9.65 -7.75 -8.24
C GLU A 71 -8.68 -7.53 -9.42
N PRO A 72 -9.18 -7.47 -10.68
CA PRO A 72 -8.35 -7.23 -11.84
C PRO A 72 -7.46 -5.97 -11.68
N GLY A 73 -6.17 -6.13 -11.94
CA GLY A 73 -5.18 -5.04 -11.83
C GLY A 73 -4.45 -4.98 -10.48
N HIS A 74 -4.95 -5.65 -9.43
CA HIS A 74 -4.24 -5.75 -8.16
C HIS A 74 -3.05 -6.71 -8.24
N ILE A 75 -1.97 -6.37 -7.54
CA ILE A 75 -0.72 -7.16 -7.51
C ILE A 75 -0.41 -7.52 -6.06
N PHE A 76 0.05 -8.75 -5.84
CA PHE A 76 0.39 -9.28 -4.53
C PHE A 76 1.87 -9.66 -4.51
N VAL A 77 2.60 -9.10 -3.56
CA VAL A 77 3.98 -9.45 -3.26
C VAL A 77 4.00 -10.15 -1.91
N ILE A 78 4.37 -11.43 -1.89
CA ILE A 78 4.30 -12.27 -0.70
C ILE A 78 5.72 -12.59 -0.22
N HIS A 79 6.06 -12.10 0.96
CA HIS A 79 7.24 -12.51 1.70
C HIS A 79 6.87 -13.62 2.69
N VAL A 80 7.56 -14.75 2.59
CA VAL A 80 7.48 -15.82 3.58
C VAL A 80 8.74 -15.75 4.46
N ASP A 81 8.60 -15.72 5.78
CA ASP A 81 9.75 -15.70 6.71
C ASP A 81 10.80 -16.76 6.31
N ALA A 82 12.08 -16.36 6.22
CA ALA A 82 13.17 -17.20 5.73
C ALA A 82 13.69 -18.23 6.74
N LYS A 83 13.06 -18.37 7.90
CA LYS A 83 13.37 -19.48 8.82
C LYS A 83 13.04 -20.81 8.14
N GLU A 84 13.93 -21.79 8.32
CA GLU A 84 13.85 -23.10 7.65
C GLU A 84 12.53 -23.82 7.90
N GLN A 85 11.97 -23.69 9.10
CA GLN A 85 10.68 -24.27 9.47
C GLN A 85 9.48 -23.79 8.62
N PHE A 86 9.62 -22.66 7.93
CA PHE A 86 8.58 -22.08 7.07
C PHE A 86 8.81 -22.35 5.57
N GLU A 87 9.85 -23.11 5.21
CA GLU A 87 10.08 -23.54 3.83
C GLU A 87 8.90 -24.34 3.25
N PRO A 88 8.22 -25.24 3.99
CA PRO A 88 7.03 -25.93 3.48
C PRO A 88 5.89 -24.97 3.11
N THR A 89 5.71 -23.87 3.87
CA THR A 89 4.75 -22.80 3.55
C THR A 89 5.10 -22.18 2.22
N PHE A 90 6.37 -21.76 2.03
CA PHE A 90 6.84 -21.16 0.79
C PHE A 90 6.61 -22.08 -0.42
N GLN A 91 6.96 -23.36 -0.32
CA GLN A 91 6.77 -24.31 -1.42
C GLN A 91 5.29 -24.55 -1.75
N THR A 92 4.44 -24.60 -0.73
CA THR A 92 2.97 -24.75 -0.92
C THR A 92 2.41 -23.54 -1.67
N LEU A 93 2.74 -22.33 -1.22
CA LEU A 93 2.29 -21.10 -1.86
C LEU A 93 2.86 -20.98 -3.28
N LYS A 94 4.16 -21.25 -3.47
CA LYS A 94 4.81 -21.21 -4.79
C LYS A 94 4.13 -22.13 -5.78
N LYS A 95 3.77 -23.34 -5.36
CA LYS A 95 3.02 -24.29 -6.19
C LYS A 95 1.63 -23.76 -6.53
N TYR A 96 0.89 -23.27 -5.53
CA TYR A 96 -0.48 -22.79 -5.70
C TYR A 96 -0.60 -21.55 -6.62
N PHE A 97 0.37 -20.65 -6.51
CA PHE A 97 0.41 -19.39 -7.24
C PHE A 97 1.23 -19.47 -8.55
N SER A 98 1.75 -20.65 -8.92
CA SER A 98 2.63 -20.83 -10.09
C SER A 98 2.05 -20.33 -11.42
N ASN A 99 0.73 -20.33 -11.56
CA ASN A 99 -0.01 -19.91 -12.74
C ASN A 99 -0.76 -18.57 -12.56
N LYS A 100 -0.56 -17.88 -11.43
CA LYS A 100 -1.24 -16.61 -11.11
C LYS A 100 -0.23 -15.47 -11.27
N THR A 101 -0.25 -14.81 -12.43
CA THR A 101 0.72 -13.76 -12.81
C THR A 101 0.68 -12.51 -11.93
N TYR A 102 -0.43 -12.30 -11.22
CA TYR A 102 -0.64 -11.19 -10.30
C TYR A 102 -0.10 -11.44 -8.88
N VAL A 103 0.52 -12.61 -8.63
CA VAL A 103 1.12 -12.96 -7.35
C VAL A 103 2.60 -13.26 -7.52
N HIS A 104 3.43 -12.58 -6.74
CA HIS A 104 4.88 -12.70 -6.74
C HIS A 104 5.36 -13.13 -5.35
N LEU A 105 5.89 -14.34 -5.24
CA LEU A 105 6.57 -14.79 -4.02
C LEU A 105 8.04 -14.38 -4.07
N LEU A 106 8.56 -13.79 -3.00
CA LEU A 106 9.98 -13.46 -2.92
C LEU A 106 10.81 -14.76 -2.90
N PRO A 107 11.72 -15.00 -3.87
CA PRO A 107 12.60 -16.15 -3.83
C PRO A 107 13.76 -15.90 -2.85
N HIS A 108 14.51 -16.95 -2.53
CA HIS A 108 15.83 -16.78 -1.91
C HIS A 108 16.79 -16.09 -2.91
N PRO A 109 17.68 -15.17 -2.48
CA PRO A 109 18.00 -14.78 -1.10
C PRO A 109 17.18 -13.61 -0.53
N TYR A 110 16.13 -13.14 -1.21
CA TYR A 110 15.39 -11.93 -0.82
C TYR A 110 14.43 -12.11 0.37
N ARG A 111 14.20 -13.35 0.81
CA ARG A 111 13.47 -13.62 2.06
C ARG A 111 14.39 -13.41 3.26
N VAL A 112 13.87 -12.72 4.28
CA VAL A 112 14.58 -12.36 5.51
C VAL A 112 14.04 -13.21 6.68
N LYS A 113 14.92 -13.62 7.60
CA LYS A 113 14.50 -14.26 8.86
C LYS A 113 13.91 -13.18 9.77
N VAL A 114 12.60 -13.19 10.02
CA VAL A 114 11.91 -12.10 10.71
C VAL A 114 11.84 -12.35 12.22
N ASN A 115 12.36 -11.43 13.02
CA ASN A 115 12.20 -11.42 14.47
C ASN A 115 11.12 -10.42 14.89
N TRP A 116 10.32 -10.81 15.89
CA TRP A 116 9.23 -9.98 16.38
C TRP A 116 9.78 -8.70 17.02
N GLY A 117 9.23 -7.54 16.63
CA GLY A 117 9.67 -6.22 17.10
C GLY A 117 11.05 -5.78 16.60
N GLY A 118 11.72 -6.57 15.75
CA GLY A 118 13.03 -6.24 15.20
C GLY A 118 12.95 -5.49 13.86
N PHE A 119 14.05 -4.81 13.51
CA PHE A 119 14.21 -4.13 12.21
C PHE A 119 14.08 -5.08 11.00
N SER A 120 14.23 -6.39 11.23
CA SER A 120 13.97 -7.43 10.22
C SER A 120 12.55 -7.40 9.65
N MET A 121 11.56 -6.85 10.38
CA MET A 121 10.21 -6.64 9.83
C MET A 121 10.20 -5.58 8.73
N VAL A 122 10.96 -4.50 8.92
CA VAL A 122 11.11 -3.42 7.92
C VAL A 122 11.91 -3.92 6.72
N ASN A 123 12.94 -4.72 6.93
CA ASN A 123 13.67 -5.34 5.81
C ASN A 123 12.84 -6.35 4.99
N ALA A 124 11.73 -6.83 5.55
CA ALA A 124 10.83 -7.77 4.88
C ALA A 124 9.70 -7.08 4.11
N THR A 125 9.50 -5.77 4.30
CA THR A 125 8.55 -4.91 3.58
C THR A 125 9.27 -4.09 2.52
#